data_AF-A0A8J7YT35-F1
#
_entry.id   AF-A0A8J7YT35-F1
#
_cell.length_a   1.000
_cell.length_b   1.000
_cell.length_c   1.000
_cell.angle_alpha   90.00
_cell.angle_beta   90.00
_cell.angle_gamma   90.00
#
_symmetry.space_group_name_H-M   'P 1'
#
loop_
_entity.id
_entity.type
_entity.pdbx_description
1 polymer ?
#
loop_
_entity_poly.entity_id
_entity_poly.type
_entity_poly.pdbx_seq_one_letter_code
_entity_poly.pdbx_strand_id
1 'polypeptide(L)'
;LIGRIETYPLNTCYLDTAKRNFPGHGRYWRRGGSIDGTRAGAYDPSEAESMVISQAIDFLETLRTGCRKGAEFAPLVIGAGLLGNIWHEGAQWFESVLAGAAENRIELIGPRRFAMDAPAECADRDDASTSGEECMALLSSRQAERMMKKVRSSQELYWNFLVRYLAGEAKDDIRARAAEQAGRELLLLESIDWPVMASLEGESDYAGRRVDSHHRRFIEMAKISAGKVKGTASLRLVEECETSVPVFNVRDGMVHFQQR
;
A
#
# COMPACT_ATOMS: atom_id res chain seq x y z
N LEU A 1 14.17 3.78 -18.37
CA LEU A 1 13.59 4.59 -17.28
C LEU A 1 13.57 3.80 -15.97
N ILE A 2 12.91 2.64 -15.93
CA ILE A 2 12.83 1.77 -14.73
C ILE A 2 14.21 1.48 -14.11
N GLY A 3 15.16 0.93 -14.88
CA GLY A 3 16.50 0.64 -14.35
C GLY A 3 17.31 1.84 -13.85
N ARG A 4 16.95 3.09 -14.23
CA ARG A 4 17.55 4.30 -13.66
C ARG A 4 16.93 4.62 -12.30
N ILE A 5 15.60 4.59 -12.20
CA ILE A 5 14.85 4.82 -10.96
C ILE A 5 15.21 3.77 -9.88
N GLU A 6 15.54 2.55 -10.29
CA GLU A 6 16.02 1.50 -9.37
C GLU A 6 17.46 1.72 -8.89
N THR A 7 18.30 2.42 -9.67
CA THR A 7 19.72 2.58 -9.38
C THR A 7 20.06 3.90 -8.68
N TYR A 8 19.32 4.98 -8.94
CA TYR A 8 19.54 6.27 -8.27
C TYR A 8 19.51 6.17 -6.74
N PRO A 9 18.52 5.51 -6.09
CA PRO A 9 18.48 5.38 -4.63
C PRO A 9 19.68 4.64 -4.02
N LEU A 10 20.43 3.89 -4.82
CA LEU A 10 21.58 3.09 -4.36
C LEU A 10 22.89 3.88 -4.37
N ASN A 11 22.87 5.16 -4.77
CA ASN A 11 24.05 6.00 -4.80
C ASN A 11 24.67 6.17 -3.40
N THR A 12 25.99 6.14 -3.32
CA THR A 12 26.76 6.17 -2.06
C THR A 12 26.87 7.56 -1.42
N CYS A 13 26.37 8.60 -2.09
CA CYS A 13 26.24 9.94 -1.51
C CYS A 13 24.96 10.08 -0.65
N TYR A 14 23.96 9.23 -0.88
CA TYR A 14 22.64 9.32 -0.22
C TYR A 14 22.60 8.72 1.17
N LEU A 15 21.65 9.17 1.98
CA LEU A 15 21.45 8.70 3.35
C LEU A 15 21.14 7.19 3.38
N ASP A 16 21.82 6.47 4.26
CA ASP A 16 21.48 5.09 4.59
C ASP A 16 20.23 5.07 5.49
N THR A 17 19.11 4.65 4.91
CA THR A 17 17.82 4.60 5.60
C THR A 17 17.68 3.40 6.54
N ALA A 18 18.53 2.38 6.37
CA ALA A 18 18.57 1.19 7.21
C ALA A 18 19.42 1.39 8.48
N LYS A 19 20.49 2.20 8.40
CA LYS A 19 21.40 2.43 9.53
C LYS A 19 20.88 3.50 10.49
N ARG A 20 20.57 3.11 11.73
CA ARG A 20 20.06 3.99 12.78
C ARG A 20 20.97 3.99 14.01
N ASN A 21 21.21 5.16 14.58
CA ASN A 21 21.92 5.30 15.84
C ASN A 21 21.02 4.89 17.01
N PHE A 22 21.53 4.14 17.99
CA PHE A 22 20.78 3.86 19.22
C PHE A 22 21.34 4.72 20.37
N PRO A 23 20.51 5.31 21.26
CA PRO A 23 19.05 5.15 21.39
C PRO A 23 18.19 6.15 20.59
N GLY A 24 18.79 7.15 19.93
CA GLY A 24 18.04 8.25 19.31
C GLY A 24 17.36 7.94 17.97
N HIS A 25 17.60 6.76 17.40
CA HIS A 25 17.16 6.29 16.07
C HIS A 25 17.47 7.22 14.88
N GLY A 26 18.30 8.23 15.07
CA GLY A 26 18.75 9.15 14.03
C GLY A 26 19.62 8.46 12.98
N ARG A 27 19.57 8.97 11.76
CA ARG A 27 20.32 8.47 10.59
C ARG A 27 21.38 9.50 10.23
N TYR A 28 22.65 9.11 10.23
CA TYR A 28 23.79 10.03 10.09
C TYR A 28 24.84 9.59 9.07
N TRP A 29 24.61 8.48 8.38
CA TRP A 29 25.58 7.86 7.50
C TRP A 29 25.04 7.82 6.08
N ARG A 30 25.94 8.01 5.12
CA ARG A 30 25.62 7.78 3.72
C ARG A 30 25.66 6.28 3.39
N ARG A 31 25.10 5.90 2.25
CA ARG A 31 25.17 4.55 1.70
C ARG A 31 26.61 4.23 1.27
N GLY A 32 27.01 2.97 1.39
CA GLY A 32 28.32 2.52 0.95
C GLY A 32 29.30 2.33 2.11
N GLY A 33 30.00 1.21 2.08
CA GLY A 33 30.79 0.60 3.14
C GLY A 33 30.87 -0.89 2.81
N SER A 34 31.65 -1.70 3.55
CA SER A 34 31.54 -3.17 3.46
C SER A 34 30.06 -3.60 3.51
N ILE A 35 29.74 -4.81 3.04
CA ILE A 35 28.42 -5.46 3.18
C ILE A 35 27.85 -5.33 4.62
N ASP A 36 28.71 -5.11 5.61
CA ASP A 36 28.39 -4.95 7.02
C ASP A 36 28.14 -3.49 7.48
N GLY A 37 28.13 -2.48 6.60
CA GLY A 37 27.84 -1.07 6.93
C GLY A 37 28.87 -0.36 7.83
N THR A 38 30.02 -1.00 8.09
CA THR A 38 31.08 -0.57 9.02
C THR A 38 32.03 0.51 8.47
N ARG A 39 32.00 0.76 7.15
CA ARG A 39 32.84 1.79 6.49
C ARG A 39 32.06 2.95 5.87
N ALA A 40 30.77 3.05 6.17
CA ALA A 40 29.97 4.18 5.74
C ALA A 40 30.43 5.48 6.41
N GLY A 41 30.84 6.44 5.59
CA GLY A 41 31.18 7.79 6.04
C GLY A 41 29.96 8.53 6.58
N ALA A 42 30.20 9.70 7.18
CA ALA A 42 29.14 10.61 7.56
C ALA A 42 28.35 11.05 6.32
N TYR A 43 27.05 11.26 6.49
CA TYR A 43 26.19 11.84 5.47
C TYR A 43 26.50 13.33 5.30
N ASP A 44 26.73 13.77 4.07
CA ASP A 44 26.89 15.18 3.69
C ASP A 44 25.67 15.62 2.86
N PRO A 45 24.77 16.46 3.42
CA PRO A 45 23.60 16.94 2.70
C PRO A 45 23.93 17.68 1.39
N SER A 46 25.06 18.39 1.33
CA SER A 46 25.43 19.21 0.17
C SER A 46 25.88 18.35 -1.01
N GLU A 47 26.59 17.25 -0.72
CA GLU A 47 26.98 16.25 -1.71
C GLU A 47 25.74 15.52 -2.26
N ALA A 48 24.81 15.15 -1.36
CA ALA A 48 23.56 14.51 -1.73
C ALA A 48 22.69 15.42 -2.61
N GLU A 49 22.54 16.71 -2.27
CA GLU A 49 21.80 17.69 -3.07
C GLU A 49 22.41 17.87 -4.48
N SER A 50 23.73 17.94 -4.57
CA SER A 50 24.43 18.01 -5.86
C SER A 50 24.17 16.76 -6.72
N MET A 51 24.16 15.58 -6.08
CA MET A 51 23.86 14.32 -6.75
C MET A 51 22.40 14.24 -7.21
N VAL A 52 21.46 14.73 -6.40
CA VAL A 52 20.04 14.83 -6.75
C VAL A 52 19.86 15.61 -8.04
N ILE A 53 20.47 16.80 -8.13
CA ILE A 53 20.38 17.66 -9.32
C ILE A 53 20.97 16.94 -10.54
N SER A 54 22.15 16.33 -10.38
CA SER A 54 22.79 15.58 -11.47
C SER A 54 21.93 14.42 -11.98
N GLN A 55 21.28 13.67 -11.08
CA GLN A 55 20.43 12.54 -11.46
C GLN A 55 19.08 12.97 -12.03
N ALA A 56 18.54 14.12 -11.61
CA ALA A 56 17.37 14.71 -12.23
C ALA A 56 17.65 15.11 -13.68
N ILE A 57 18.83 15.70 -13.95
CA ILE A 57 19.27 16.04 -15.31
C ILE A 57 19.43 14.76 -16.17
N ASP A 58 20.16 13.74 -15.69
CA ASP A 58 20.32 12.45 -16.40
C ASP A 58 18.97 11.80 -16.73
N PHE A 59 18.00 11.89 -15.81
CA PHE A 59 16.66 11.36 -16.02
C PHE A 59 15.89 12.12 -17.12
N LEU A 60 15.93 13.45 -17.09
CA LEU A 60 15.28 14.31 -18.10
C LEU A 60 15.91 14.12 -19.50
N GLU A 61 17.24 13.99 -19.58
CA GLU A 61 17.94 13.66 -20.83
C GLU A 61 17.55 12.28 -21.37
N THR A 62 17.39 11.31 -20.47
CA THR A 62 16.91 9.96 -20.83
C THR A 62 15.49 10.02 -21.40
N LEU A 63 14.59 10.78 -20.79
CA LEU A 63 13.23 10.99 -21.29
C LEU A 63 13.24 11.62 -22.69
N ARG A 64 14.02 12.68 -22.89
CA ARG A 64 14.17 13.33 -24.20
C ARG A 64 14.68 12.37 -25.28
N THR A 65 15.68 11.56 -24.94
CA THR A 65 16.26 10.58 -25.87
C THR A 65 15.27 9.48 -26.20
N GLY A 66 14.48 9.03 -25.23
CA GLY A 66 13.38 8.07 -25.43
C GLY A 66 12.31 8.62 -26.38
N CYS A 67 11.88 9.86 -26.18
CA CYS A 67 10.89 10.51 -27.05
C CYS A 67 11.38 10.61 -28.51
N ARG A 68 12.67 10.94 -28.71
CA ARG A 68 13.28 10.99 -30.06
C ARG A 68 13.32 9.64 -30.77
N LYS A 69 13.26 8.53 -30.04
CA LYS A 69 13.24 7.16 -30.60
C LYS A 69 11.83 6.67 -30.96
N GLY A 70 10.82 7.55 -30.91
CA GLY A 70 9.47 7.27 -31.38
C GLY A 70 8.46 6.93 -30.29
N ALA A 71 8.81 7.02 -29.01
CA ALA A 71 7.84 6.95 -27.93
C ALA A 71 7.15 8.31 -27.78
N GLU A 72 5.87 8.41 -28.13
CA GLU A 72 5.09 9.64 -27.98
C GLU A 72 4.81 9.96 -26.49
N PHE A 73 4.73 8.92 -25.66
CA PHE A 73 4.46 9.03 -24.23
C PHE A 73 5.35 8.09 -23.41
N ALA A 74 5.62 8.45 -22.15
CA ALA A 74 6.34 7.62 -21.20
C ALA A 74 5.60 7.59 -19.85
N PRO A 75 5.06 6.43 -19.41
CA PRO A 75 4.42 6.32 -18.11
C PRO A 75 5.47 6.40 -16.99
N LEU A 76 5.18 7.19 -15.96
CA LEU A 76 5.98 7.27 -14.75
C LEU A 76 5.15 6.75 -13.57
N VAL A 77 5.53 5.57 -13.07
CA VAL A 77 4.91 4.95 -11.89
C VAL A 77 5.96 4.86 -10.80
N ILE A 78 5.72 5.55 -9.69
CA ILE A 78 6.62 5.58 -8.54
C ILE A 78 5.80 5.23 -7.29
N GLY A 79 6.24 4.23 -6.53
CA GLY A 79 5.65 3.94 -5.24
C GLY A 79 5.90 5.09 -4.27
N ALA A 80 4.85 5.64 -3.64
CA ALA A 80 4.99 6.80 -2.75
C ALA A 80 5.98 6.55 -1.60
N GLY A 81 6.05 5.32 -1.08
CA GLY A 81 7.03 4.93 -0.05
C GLY A 81 8.49 4.97 -0.50
N LEU A 82 8.77 5.00 -1.82
CA LEU A 82 10.12 5.20 -2.31
C LEU A 82 10.63 6.59 -1.95
N LEU A 83 9.78 7.62 -2.11
CA LEU A 83 10.14 9.02 -1.95
C LEU A 83 10.18 9.42 -0.45
N GLY A 84 11.35 9.80 0.05
CA GLY A 84 11.56 10.26 1.43
C GLY A 84 11.77 9.15 2.46
N ASN A 85 11.11 7.99 2.28
CA ASN A 85 11.19 6.90 3.25
C ASN A 85 12.29 5.87 2.90
N ILE A 86 12.19 5.19 1.76
CA ILE A 86 13.23 4.25 1.29
C ILE A 86 14.44 5.02 0.74
N TRP A 87 14.16 6.02 -0.09
CA TRP A 87 15.14 6.97 -0.63
C TRP A 87 14.90 8.34 -0.03
N HIS A 88 15.77 8.76 0.90
CA HIS A 88 15.57 9.97 1.68
C HIS A 88 15.45 11.23 0.80
N GLU A 89 16.30 11.34 -0.21
CA GLU A 89 16.40 12.47 -1.12
C GLU A 89 15.41 12.39 -2.30
N GLY A 90 14.64 11.30 -2.40
CA GLY A 90 13.77 11.04 -3.54
C GLY A 90 12.72 12.13 -3.78
N ALA A 91 12.21 12.76 -2.73
CA ALA A 91 11.28 13.88 -2.86
C ALA A 91 11.93 15.10 -3.54
N GLN A 92 13.17 15.44 -3.17
CA GLN A 92 13.93 16.55 -3.76
C GLN A 92 14.30 16.27 -5.21
N TRP A 93 14.65 15.01 -5.52
CA TRP A 93 14.84 14.57 -6.90
C TRP A 93 13.57 14.71 -7.72
N PHE A 94 12.43 14.28 -7.18
CA PHE A 94 11.17 14.36 -7.90
C PHE A 94 10.79 15.82 -8.16
N GLU A 95 10.95 16.71 -7.19
CA GLU A 95 10.79 18.15 -7.36
C GLU A 95 11.70 18.71 -8.46
N SER A 96 12.98 18.32 -8.48
CA SER A 96 13.94 18.74 -9.50
C SER A 96 13.55 18.26 -10.91
N VAL A 97 13.04 17.03 -11.03
CA VAL A 97 12.52 16.50 -12.30
C VAL A 97 11.28 17.27 -12.76
N LEU A 98 10.34 17.57 -11.84
CA LEU A 98 9.15 18.35 -12.17
C LEU A 98 9.50 19.78 -12.62
N ALA A 99 10.42 20.44 -11.91
CA ALA A 99 10.89 21.78 -12.27
C ALA A 99 11.61 21.80 -13.62
N GLY A 100 12.50 20.83 -13.86
CA GLY A 100 13.27 20.73 -15.10
C GLY A 100 12.45 20.26 -16.31
N ALA A 101 11.27 19.67 -16.13
CA ALA A 101 10.47 19.14 -17.24
C ALA A 101 10.09 20.20 -18.28
N ALA A 102 9.64 21.38 -17.83
CA ALA A 102 9.23 22.46 -18.72
C ALA A 102 10.38 23.00 -19.57
N GLU A 103 11.54 23.26 -18.96
CA GLU A 103 12.78 23.66 -19.66
C GLU A 103 13.23 22.59 -20.67
N ASN A 104 12.93 21.33 -20.35
CA ASN A 104 13.22 20.20 -21.20
C ASN A 104 12.16 19.95 -22.31
N ARG A 105 11.12 20.79 -22.42
CA ARG A 105 9.99 20.61 -23.36
C ARG A 105 9.28 19.26 -23.17
N ILE A 106 9.24 18.78 -21.94
CA ILE A 106 8.50 17.59 -21.55
C ILE A 106 7.19 18.06 -20.93
N GLU A 107 6.06 17.72 -21.54
CA GLU A 107 4.75 17.98 -20.95
C GLU A 107 4.44 16.88 -19.92
N LEU A 108 4.11 17.30 -18.70
CA LEU A 108 3.66 16.39 -17.65
C LEU A 108 2.14 16.34 -17.66
N ILE A 109 1.59 15.16 -17.94
CA ILE A 109 0.15 14.95 -18.02
C ILE A 109 -0.29 13.94 -16.95
N GLY A 110 -1.38 14.27 -16.25
CA GLY A 110 -2.00 13.33 -15.32
C GLY A 110 -2.76 12.23 -16.08
N PRO A 111 -2.98 11.06 -15.45
CA PRO A 111 -3.60 9.90 -16.10
C PRO A 111 -5.02 10.19 -16.60
N ARG A 112 -5.78 11.05 -15.90
CA ARG A 112 -7.13 11.47 -16.34
C ARG A 112 -7.10 12.25 -17.65
N ARG A 113 -6.17 13.19 -17.80
CA ARG A 113 -6.04 14.00 -19.02
C ARG A 113 -5.52 13.13 -20.16
N PHE A 114 -4.51 12.30 -19.89
CA PHE A 114 -4.04 11.31 -20.85
C PHE A 114 -5.17 10.43 -21.38
N ALA A 115 -6.03 9.88 -20.52
CA ALA A 115 -7.14 9.03 -20.95
C ALA A 115 -8.22 9.75 -21.79
N MET A 116 -8.33 11.09 -21.69
CA MET A 116 -9.25 11.88 -22.50
C MET A 116 -8.68 12.20 -23.88
N ASP A 117 -7.37 12.40 -23.96
CA ASP A 117 -6.65 12.87 -25.14
C ASP A 117 -6.00 11.72 -25.93
N ALA A 118 -5.82 10.55 -25.30
CA ALA A 118 -5.15 9.40 -25.91
C ALA A 118 -6.01 8.71 -26.98
N PRO A 119 -5.41 8.28 -28.09
CA PRO A 119 -6.11 7.51 -29.12
C PRO A 119 -6.67 6.20 -28.53
N ALA A 120 -7.86 5.81 -28.98
CA ALA A 120 -8.60 4.65 -28.48
C ALA A 120 -7.88 3.29 -28.67
N GLU A 121 -6.80 3.26 -29.45
CA GLU A 121 -5.98 2.09 -29.72
C GLU A 121 -4.81 1.98 -28.73
N CYS A 122 -5.11 1.95 -27.42
CA CYS A 122 -4.13 1.60 -26.41
C CYS A 122 -4.41 0.19 -25.85
N ALA A 123 -3.76 -0.77 -26.50
CA ALA A 123 -3.40 -2.12 -26.03
C ALA A 123 -4.50 -3.18 -25.86
N ASP A 124 -4.23 -4.35 -26.45
CA ASP A 124 -4.72 -5.64 -25.96
C ASP A 124 -4.46 -5.74 -24.46
N ARG A 125 -5.45 -6.23 -23.71
CA ARG A 125 -5.27 -6.58 -22.29
C ARG A 125 -4.32 -7.77 -22.21
N ASP A 126 -3.02 -7.52 -22.24
CA ASP A 126 -2.10 -8.45 -21.63
C ASP A 126 -2.42 -8.44 -20.12
N ASP A 127 -2.97 -9.55 -19.62
CA ASP A 127 -3.27 -9.78 -18.20
C ASP A 127 -2.03 -9.68 -17.30
N ALA A 128 -0.84 -9.56 -17.90
CA ALA A 128 0.42 -9.32 -17.24
C ALA A 128 0.63 -7.82 -16.99
N SER A 129 0.10 -7.32 -15.86
CA SER A 129 0.73 -6.14 -15.25
C SER A 129 2.20 -6.47 -14.96
N THR A 130 3.10 -5.50 -15.11
CA THR A 130 4.55 -5.67 -14.85
C THR A 130 4.85 -6.06 -13.39
N SER A 131 3.87 -5.89 -12.49
CA SER A 131 3.88 -6.33 -11.09
C SER A 131 3.11 -7.63 -10.83
N GLY A 132 2.41 -8.17 -11.82
CA GLY A 132 1.46 -9.27 -11.67
C GLY A 132 2.16 -10.58 -11.30
N GLU A 133 3.18 -10.99 -12.04
CA GLU A 133 3.91 -12.22 -11.75
C GLU A 133 4.67 -12.15 -10.41
N GLU A 134 5.30 -11.02 -10.11
CA GLU A 134 6.01 -10.81 -8.84
C GLU A 134 5.05 -10.79 -7.64
N CYS A 135 3.93 -10.06 -7.76
CA CYS A 135 2.88 -10.10 -6.73
C CYS A 135 2.30 -11.51 -6.59
N MET A 136 2.02 -12.20 -7.69
CA MET A 136 1.50 -13.57 -7.64
C MET A 136 2.51 -14.55 -7.04
N ALA A 137 3.81 -14.36 -7.26
CA ALA A 137 4.87 -15.11 -6.60
C ALA A 137 4.88 -14.86 -5.08
N LEU A 138 4.70 -13.60 -4.64
CA LEU A 138 4.58 -13.27 -3.21
C LEU A 138 3.34 -13.91 -2.56
N LEU A 139 2.27 -14.15 -3.33
CA LEU A 139 1.06 -14.84 -2.85
C LEU A 139 1.14 -16.36 -2.91
N SER A 140 2.21 -16.92 -3.48
CA SER A 140 2.37 -18.37 -3.70
C SER A 140 2.92 -19.11 -2.47
N SER A 141 3.24 -18.41 -1.38
CA SER A 141 3.73 -19.05 -0.17
C SER A 141 2.63 -19.87 0.51
N ARG A 142 3.00 -20.99 1.15
CA ARG A 142 2.05 -21.84 1.91
C ARG A 142 1.36 -21.07 3.04
N GLN A 143 1.97 -20.00 3.54
CA GLN A 143 1.37 -19.14 4.55
C GLN A 143 0.34 -18.19 3.93
N ALA A 144 0.68 -17.50 2.84
CA ALA A 144 -0.26 -16.70 2.07
C ALA A 144 -1.48 -17.52 1.64
N GLU A 145 -1.28 -18.75 1.16
CA GLU A 145 -2.39 -19.64 0.78
C GLU A 145 -3.33 -19.95 1.96
N ARG A 146 -2.78 -20.17 3.16
CA ARG A 146 -3.58 -20.39 4.38
C ARG A 146 -4.36 -19.14 4.80
N MET A 147 -3.77 -17.96 4.63
CA MET A 147 -4.45 -16.69 4.89
C MET A 147 -5.60 -16.49 3.89
N MET A 148 -5.34 -16.70 2.60
CA MET A 148 -6.35 -16.59 1.55
C MET A 148 -7.50 -17.60 1.69
N LYS A 149 -7.24 -18.80 2.25
CA LYS A 149 -8.32 -19.75 2.60
C LYS A 149 -9.27 -19.17 3.65
N LYS A 150 -8.76 -18.47 4.67
CA LYS A 150 -9.60 -17.78 5.69
C LYS A 150 -10.40 -16.64 5.10
N VAL A 151 -9.80 -15.87 4.18
CA VAL A 151 -10.49 -14.81 3.44
C VAL A 151 -11.68 -15.41 2.69
N ARG A 152 -11.44 -16.41 1.83
CA ARG A 152 -12.51 -17.03 1.04
C ARG A 152 -13.64 -17.61 1.88
N SER A 153 -13.33 -18.38 2.94
CA SER A 153 -14.37 -18.92 3.82
C SER A 153 -15.16 -17.82 4.55
N SER A 154 -14.51 -16.69 4.85
CA SER A 154 -15.17 -15.55 5.49
C SER A 154 -16.06 -14.80 4.52
N GLN A 155 -15.63 -14.63 3.26
CA GLN A 155 -16.45 -14.05 2.19
C GLN A 155 -17.73 -14.86 1.96
N GLU A 156 -17.62 -16.19 1.84
CA GLU A 156 -18.78 -17.08 1.68
C GLU A 156 -19.75 -16.97 2.87
N LEU A 157 -19.21 -16.96 4.10
CA LEU A 157 -20.04 -16.78 5.29
C LEU A 157 -20.70 -15.40 5.31
N TYR A 158 -19.95 -14.36 4.96
CA TYR A 158 -20.44 -12.98 4.93
C TYR A 158 -21.54 -12.79 3.90
N TRP A 159 -21.43 -13.41 2.72
CA TRP A 159 -22.48 -13.36 1.71
C TRP A 159 -23.80 -13.94 2.21
N ASN A 160 -23.75 -15.17 2.77
CA ASN A 160 -24.91 -15.83 3.36
C ASN A 160 -25.54 -15.01 4.50
N PHE A 161 -24.69 -14.30 5.22
CA PHE A 161 -25.08 -13.44 6.32
C PHE A 161 -25.71 -12.12 5.84
N LEU A 162 -25.08 -11.43 4.87
CA LEU A 162 -25.47 -10.13 4.35
C LEU A 162 -26.85 -10.18 3.71
N VAL A 163 -27.17 -11.23 2.96
CA VAL A 163 -28.50 -11.42 2.36
C VAL A 163 -29.60 -11.39 3.43
N ARG A 164 -29.37 -12.04 4.57
CA ARG A 164 -30.34 -12.09 5.70
C ARG A 164 -30.43 -10.76 6.42
N TYR A 165 -29.30 -10.07 6.58
CA TYR A 165 -29.25 -8.71 7.14
C TYR A 165 -30.06 -7.73 6.27
N LEU A 166 -29.83 -7.72 4.96
CA LEU A 166 -30.57 -6.87 4.00
C LEU A 166 -32.05 -7.23 3.91
N ALA A 167 -32.42 -8.49 4.15
CA ALA A 167 -33.81 -8.92 4.28
C ALA A 167 -34.50 -8.47 5.59
N GLY A 168 -33.79 -7.76 6.48
CA GLY A 168 -34.35 -7.20 7.71
C GLY A 168 -34.49 -8.22 8.86
N GLU A 169 -33.74 -9.34 8.82
CA GLU A 169 -33.77 -10.35 9.89
C GLU A 169 -33.07 -9.88 11.18
N ALA A 170 -32.17 -8.89 11.09
CA ALA A 170 -31.45 -8.30 12.24
C ALA A 170 -32.18 -7.06 12.78
N LYS A 171 -33.23 -7.28 13.59
CA LYS A 171 -34.09 -6.19 14.10
C LYS A 171 -33.63 -5.57 15.43
N ASP A 172 -32.69 -6.20 16.12
CA ASP A 172 -32.11 -5.71 17.38
C ASP A 172 -30.80 -4.95 17.15
N ASP A 173 -30.64 -3.82 17.85
CA ASP A 173 -29.52 -2.87 17.71
C ASP A 173 -28.14 -3.57 17.75
N ILE A 174 -27.96 -4.51 18.67
CA ILE A 174 -26.70 -5.25 18.84
C ILE A 174 -26.39 -6.12 17.61
N ARG A 175 -27.39 -6.74 16.97
CA ARG A 175 -27.14 -7.59 15.80
C ARG A 175 -26.85 -6.78 14.56
N ALA A 176 -27.47 -5.60 14.43
CA ALA A 176 -27.16 -4.66 13.37
C ALA A 176 -25.73 -4.12 13.51
N ARG A 177 -25.32 -3.73 14.73
CA ARG A 177 -23.95 -3.30 15.00
C ARG A 177 -22.93 -4.41 14.74
N ALA A 178 -23.23 -5.65 15.16
CA ALA A 178 -22.38 -6.80 14.88
C ALA A 178 -22.29 -7.10 13.36
N ALA A 179 -23.36 -6.88 12.60
CA ALA A 179 -23.37 -7.02 11.14
C ALA A 179 -22.35 -6.10 10.47
N GLU A 180 -22.41 -4.83 10.81
CA GLU A 180 -21.51 -3.81 10.27
C GLU A 180 -20.07 -4.09 10.70
N GLN A 181 -19.87 -4.43 11.97
CA GLN A 181 -18.53 -4.75 12.47
C GLN A 181 -17.96 -6.00 11.79
N ALA A 182 -18.77 -7.02 11.49
CA ALA A 182 -18.33 -8.16 10.69
C ALA A 182 -17.84 -7.71 9.31
N GLY A 183 -18.54 -6.77 8.65
CA GLY A 183 -18.09 -6.21 7.37
C GLY A 183 -16.73 -5.51 7.48
N ARG A 184 -16.50 -4.72 8.54
CA ARG A 184 -15.21 -4.06 8.79
C ARG A 184 -14.09 -5.08 9.02
N GLU A 185 -14.33 -6.11 9.83
CA GLU A 185 -13.35 -7.17 10.08
C GLU A 185 -13.05 -7.99 8.82
N LEU A 186 -14.02 -8.20 7.94
CA LEU A 186 -13.80 -8.85 6.64
C LEU A 186 -12.91 -7.99 5.73
N LEU A 187 -13.21 -6.69 5.59
CA LEU A 187 -12.40 -5.78 4.79
C LEU A 187 -10.95 -5.70 5.31
N LEU A 188 -10.78 -5.69 6.63
CA LEU A 188 -9.45 -5.76 7.25
C LEU A 188 -8.75 -7.09 6.97
N LEU A 189 -9.48 -8.21 7.01
CA LEU A 189 -8.96 -9.54 6.69
C LEU A 189 -8.54 -9.67 5.22
N GLU A 190 -9.22 -8.97 4.31
CA GLU A 190 -9.01 -8.97 2.85
C GLU A 190 -7.79 -8.16 2.37
N SER A 191 -7.10 -7.43 3.26
CA SER A 191 -5.92 -6.67 2.84
C SER A 191 -4.84 -7.59 2.23
N ILE A 192 -4.34 -7.18 1.07
CA ILE A 192 -3.21 -7.82 0.39
C ILE A 192 -1.89 -7.66 1.14
N ASP A 193 -1.80 -6.69 2.05
CA ASP A 193 -0.62 -6.47 2.87
C ASP A 193 -0.27 -7.73 3.69
N TRP A 194 -1.28 -8.45 4.20
CA TRP A 194 -1.02 -9.61 5.05
C TRP A 194 -0.26 -10.74 4.35
N PRO A 195 -0.73 -11.27 3.19
CA PRO A 195 0.02 -12.30 2.49
C PRO A 195 1.35 -11.80 1.94
N VAL A 196 1.48 -10.52 1.57
CA VAL A 196 2.75 -9.93 1.14
C VAL A 196 3.75 -9.88 2.29
N MET A 197 3.37 -9.31 3.44
CA MET A 197 4.18 -9.29 4.66
C MET A 197 4.53 -10.69 5.17
N ALA A 198 3.62 -11.65 5.00
CA ALA A 198 3.87 -13.04 5.37
C ALA A 198 4.98 -13.71 4.56
N SER A 199 5.21 -13.22 3.34
CA SER A 199 6.28 -13.68 2.46
C SER A 199 7.58 -12.89 2.65
N LEU A 200 7.59 -11.82 3.44
CA LEU A 200 8.79 -11.07 3.84
C LEU A 200 9.39 -11.64 5.13
N GLU A 201 10.72 -11.71 5.20
CA GLU A 201 11.43 -12.16 6.40
C GLU A 201 11.22 -11.18 7.57
N GLY A 202 10.91 -11.71 8.77
CA GLY A 202 10.78 -10.92 10.00
C GLY A 202 9.39 -10.35 10.30
N GLU A 203 8.49 -10.25 9.32
CA GLU A 203 7.13 -9.71 9.52
C GLU A 203 6.02 -10.77 9.51
N SER A 204 6.37 -12.00 9.17
CA SER A 204 5.44 -13.12 9.01
C SER A 204 4.58 -13.42 10.24
N ASP A 205 5.18 -13.38 11.43
CA ASP A 205 4.47 -13.60 12.69
C ASP A 205 3.46 -12.49 13.00
N TYR A 206 3.79 -11.25 12.65
CA TYR A 206 2.89 -10.12 12.84
C TYR A 206 1.67 -10.24 11.92
N ALA A 207 1.91 -10.50 10.63
CA ALA A 207 0.84 -10.70 9.64
C ALA A 207 -0.08 -11.86 10.04
N GLY A 208 0.50 -12.99 10.48
CA GLY A 208 -0.25 -14.15 10.99
C GLY A 208 -1.19 -13.78 12.14
N ARG A 209 -0.69 -13.08 13.16
CA ARG A 209 -1.50 -12.62 14.31
C ARG A 209 -2.62 -11.67 13.89
N ARG A 210 -2.37 -10.76 12.95
CA ARG A 210 -3.40 -9.83 12.44
C ARG A 210 -4.51 -10.57 11.72
N VAL A 211 -4.16 -11.47 10.80
CA VAL A 211 -5.14 -12.32 10.08
C VAL A 211 -5.97 -13.16 11.06
N ASP A 212 -5.33 -13.81 12.03
CA ASP A 212 -6.02 -14.61 13.04
C ASP A 212 -6.98 -13.78 13.90
N SER A 213 -6.56 -12.59 14.29
CA SER A 213 -7.37 -11.67 15.07
C SER A 213 -8.61 -11.20 14.29
N HIS A 214 -8.43 -10.71 13.05
CA HIS A 214 -9.53 -10.24 12.21
C HIS A 214 -10.49 -11.38 11.86
N HIS A 215 -9.97 -12.54 11.46
CA HIS A 215 -10.79 -13.73 11.20
C HIS A 215 -11.60 -14.15 12.44
N ARG A 216 -10.98 -14.21 13.63
CA ARG A 216 -11.69 -14.56 14.87
C ARG A 216 -12.79 -13.56 15.20
N ARG A 217 -12.50 -12.26 15.11
CA ARG A 217 -13.48 -11.19 15.37
C ARG A 217 -14.63 -11.25 14.38
N PHE A 218 -14.34 -11.43 13.09
CA PHE A 218 -15.35 -11.65 12.05
C PHE A 218 -16.31 -12.79 12.42
N ILE A 219 -15.78 -13.96 12.79
CA ILE A 219 -16.59 -15.13 13.16
C ILE A 219 -17.48 -14.83 14.38
N GLU A 220 -16.96 -14.17 15.41
CA GLU A 220 -17.75 -13.80 16.58
C GLU A 220 -18.85 -12.78 16.25
N MET A 221 -18.55 -11.76 15.43
CA MET A 221 -19.53 -10.79 14.97
C MET A 221 -20.64 -11.45 14.13
N ALA A 222 -20.28 -12.37 13.24
CA ALA A 222 -21.26 -13.15 12.45
C ALA A 222 -22.17 -14.00 13.34
N LYS A 223 -21.64 -14.61 14.42
CA LYS A 223 -22.44 -15.38 15.39
C LYS A 223 -23.41 -14.49 16.16
N ILE A 224 -22.95 -13.34 16.65
CA ILE A 224 -23.79 -12.37 17.38
C ILE A 224 -24.89 -11.87 16.45
N SER A 225 -24.55 -11.45 15.23
CA SER A 225 -25.53 -10.93 14.26
C SER A 225 -26.55 -11.99 13.83
N ALA A 226 -26.16 -13.26 13.73
CA ALA A 226 -27.10 -14.37 13.51
C ALA A 226 -27.97 -14.72 14.74
N GLY A 227 -27.77 -14.05 15.88
CA GLY A 227 -28.49 -14.32 17.13
C GLY A 227 -28.11 -15.64 17.80
N LYS A 228 -26.99 -16.25 17.42
CA LYS A 228 -26.48 -17.52 17.98
C LYS A 228 -25.84 -17.33 19.35
N VAL A 229 -25.42 -16.11 19.68
CA VAL A 229 -24.85 -15.73 20.97
C VAL A 229 -25.55 -14.45 21.43
N LYS A 230 -25.90 -14.36 22.72
CA LYS A 230 -26.67 -13.24 23.30
C LYS A 230 -26.13 -12.88 24.69
N GLY A 231 -26.45 -11.67 25.14
CA GLY A 231 -26.19 -11.20 26.49
C GLY A 231 -25.13 -10.08 26.55
N THR A 232 -24.80 -9.67 27.77
CA THR A 232 -23.90 -8.54 28.04
C THR A 232 -22.48 -8.75 27.52
N ALA A 233 -22.02 -10.01 27.45
CA ALA A 233 -20.72 -10.34 26.86
C ALA A 233 -20.65 -10.03 25.35
N SER A 234 -21.73 -10.27 24.61
CA SER A 234 -21.81 -9.95 23.18
C SER A 234 -21.74 -8.45 22.93
N LEU A 235 -22.43 -7.65 23.75
CA LEU A 235 -22.39 -6.19 23.66
C LEU A 235 -20.97 -5.66 23.90
N ARG A 236 -20.31 -6.11 24.98
CA ARG A 236 -18.94 -5.71 25.29
C ARG A 236 -17.96 -6.04 24.16
N LEU A 237 -18.09 -7.23 23.56
CA LEU A 237 -17.22 -7.64 22.46
C LEU A 237 -17.44 -6.77 21.21
N VAL A 238 -18.69 -6.42 20.89
CA VAL A 238 -19.00 -5.50 19.78
C VAL A 238 -18.35 -4.14 20.05
N GLU A 239 -18.52 -3.58 21.24
CA GLU A 239 -17.94 -2.28 21.63
C GLU A 239 -16.39 -2.29 21.62
N GLU A 240 -15.78 -3.38 22.09
CA GLU A 240 -14.32 -3.56 22.02
C GLU A 240 -13.84 -3.59 20.56
N CYS A 241 -14.54 -4.30 19.68
CA CYS A 241 -14.15 -4.37 18.27
C CYS A 241 -14.30 -3.02 17.57
N GLU A 242 -15.43 -2.33 17.76
CA GLU A 242 -15.72 -1.00 17.22
C GLU A 242 -14.68 0.05 17.64
N THR A 243 -14.17 -0.03 18.87
CA THR A 243 -13.16 0.91 19.38
C THR A 243 -11.73 0.53 18.96
N SER A 244 -11.44 -0.77 18.83
CA SER A 244 -10.08 -1.24 18.56
C SER A 244 -9.59 -0.91 17.15
N VAL A 245 -10.47 -0.83 16.16
CA VAL A 245 -10.14 -0.54 14.76
C VAL A 245 -11.27 0.30 14.15
N PRO A 246 -11.25 1.63 14.31
CA PRO A 246 -12.33 2.53 13.87
C PRO A 246 -12.26 2.80 12.35
N VAL A 247 -12.25 1.73 11.55
CA VAL A 247 -12.27 1.82 10.10
C VAL A 247 -13.74 1.97 9.66
N PHE A 248 -14.03 3.04 8.91
CA PHE A 248 -15.40 3.46 8.58
C PHE A 248 -16.27 3.70 9.82
N ASN A 249 -15.88 4.61 10.71
CA ASN A 249 -16.78 5.05 11.78
C ASN A 249 -17.96 5.81 11.15
N VAL A 250 -19.04 5.09 10.82
CA VAL A 250 -20.19 5.57 10.03
C VAL A 250 -21.01 6.63 10.77
N ARG A 251 -20.78 6.85 12.07
CA ARG A 251 -21.45 7.91 12.83
C ARG A 251 -21.23 9.31 12.26
N ASP A 252 -20.14 9.55 11.53
CA ASP A 252 -19.90 10.82 10.82
C ASP A 252 -20.31 10.79 9.33
N GLY A 253 -20.61 9.61 8.77
CA GLY A 253 -20.80 9.41 7.32
C GLY A 253 -22.25 9.31 6.84
N MET A 254 -23.22 9.00 7.70
CA MET A 254 -24.63 8.88 7.30
C MET A 254 -25.35 10.22 7.09
N VAL A 255 -24.70 11.36 7.33
CA VAL A 255 -25.31 12.69 7.12
C VAL A 255 -25.29 13.12 5.64
N HIS A 256 -24.49 12.48 4.76
CA HIS A 256 -24.25 13.03 3.41
C HIS A 256 -24.71 12.19 2.21
N PHE A 257 -25.27 10.98 2.40
CA PHE A 257 -25.72 10.15 1.27
C PHE A 257 -27.24 10.13 1.01
N GLN A 258 -28.04 10.90 1.75
CA GLN A 258 -29.48 11.09 1.46
C GLN A 258 -29.81 12.37 0.68
N GLN A 259 -28.81 13.10 0.18
CA GLN A 259 -29.02 14.22 -0.74
C GLN A 259 -28.10 14.10 -1.95
N ARG A 260 -28.53 13.30 -2.92
CA ARG A 260 -28.26 13.50 -4.36
C ARG A 260 -29.25 12.69 -5.18
#